data_AF-Q8VQA9-F1
#
_entry.id   AF-Q8VQA9-F1
#
_cell.length_a   1.000
_cell.length_b   1.000
_cell.length_c   1.000
_cell.angle_alpha   90.00
_cell.angle_beta   90.00
_cell.angle_gamma   90.00
#
_symmetry.space_group_name_H-M   'P 1'
#
loop_
_entity.id
_entity.type
_entity.pdbx_description
1 polymer ?
#
loop_
_entity_poly.entity_id
_entity_poly.type
_entity_poly.pdbx_seq_one_letter_code
_entity_poly.pdbx_strand_id
1 'polypeptide(L)'
;LDHLDAVISLIRSSQTAEIARTGLIEQFSLTEKQAQAILDMRLQRLTGLEREKIEEEYQSLIKLIAELKEILANEEKVLEIIREELTEIKERFNDERRTEIVTAGLETIEDEDL
;
A
#
# COMPACT_ATOMS: atom_id res chain seq x y z
N LEU A 1 6.17 4.40 -23.03
CA LEU A 1 4.89 5.07 -23.45
C LEU A 1 4.99 5.62 -24.89
N ASP A 2 5.99 5.18 -25.64
CA ASP A 2 6.44 5.81 -26.89
C ASP A 2 5.65 5.34 -28.13
N HIS A 3 4.60 4.56 -27.91
CA HIS A 3 3.72 4.02 -28.95
C HIS A 3 2.27 4.52 -28.81
N LEU A 4 2.05 5.62 -28.11
CA LEU A 4 0.72 6.13 -27.83
C LEU A 4 -0.05 6.45 -29.13
N ASP A 5 0.62 6.99 -30.14
CA ASP A 5 0.03 7.24 -31.45
C ASP A 5 -0.33 5.95 -32.19
N ALA A 6 0.51 4.91 -32.08
CA ALA A 6 0.24 3.60 -32.68
C ALA A 6 -0.95 2.90 -32.01
N VAL A 7 -1.05 3.00 -30.69
CA VAL A 7 -2.19 2.51 -29.90
C VAL A 7 -3.48 3.23 -30.30
N ILE A 8 -3.46 4.56 -30.40
CA ILE A 8 -4.63 5.33 -30.85
C ILE A 8 -5.02 4.97 -32.29
N SER A 9 -4.05 4.80 -33.18
CA SER A 9 -4.29 4.40 -34.56
C SER A 9 -4.96 3.02 -34.64
N LEU A 10 -4.46 2.04 -33.89
CA LEU A 10 -5.04 0.72 -33.79
C LEU A 10 -6.49 0.77 -33.29
N ILE A 11 -6.74 1.49 -32.18
CA ILE A 11 -8.09 1.65 -31.61
C ILE A 11 -9.03 2.32 -32.61
N ARG A 12 -8.58 3.36 -33.32
CA ARG A 12 -9.40 4.09 -34.31
C ARG A 12 -9.71 3.24 -35.56
N SER A 13 -8.79 2.34 -35.94
CA SER A 13 -8.98 1.43 -37.08
C SER A 13 -9.87 0.21 -36.76
N SER A 14 -10.05 -0.09 -35.47
CA SER A 14 -10.81 -1.25 -35.01
C SER A 14 -12.31 -0.99 -35.07
N GLN A 15 -13.07 -1.93 -35.63
CA GLN A 15 -14.54 -1.79 -35.75
C GLN A 15 -15.29 -2.02 -34.44
N THR A 16 -14.70 -2.77 -33.50
CA THR A 16 -15.29 -3.08 -32.21
C THR A 16 -14.25 -3.02 -31.09
N ALA A 17 -14.71 -2.85 -29.85
CA ALA A 17 -13.84 -2.86 -28.66
C ALA A 17 -13.11 -4.20 -28.49
N GLU A 18 -13.75 -5.32 -28.84
CA GLU A 18 -13.15 -6.66 -28.83
C GLU A 18 -11.95 -6.77 -29.78
N ILE A 19 -12.09 -6.24 -31.00
CA ILE A 19 -11.01 -6.24 -31.99
C ILE A 19 -9.85 -5.36 -31.51
N ALA A 20 -10.17 -4.19 -30.96
CA ALA A 20 -9.15 -3.30 -30.40
C ALA A 20 -8.41 -3.97 -29.23
N ARG A 21 -9.14 -4.63 -28.31
CA ARG A 21 -8.53 -5.35 -27.17
C ARG A 21 -7.60 -6.46 -27.65
N THR A 22 -8.05 -7.27 -28.60
CA THR A 22 -7.25 -8.37 -29.16
C THR A 22 -5.99 -7.85 -29.84
N GLY A 23 -6.11 -6.79 -30.64
CA GLY A 23 -4.96 -6.15 -31.28
C GLY A 23 -3.96 -5.57 -30.27
N LEU A 24 -4.43 -4.99 -29.16
CA LEU A 24 -3.56 -4.50 -28.09
C LEU A 24 -2.81 -5.63 -27.40
N ILE A 25 -3.45 -6.77 -27.19
CA ILE A 25 -2.82 -7.96 -26.61
C ILE A 25 -1.74 -8.51 -27.55
N GLU A 26 -2.07 -8.71 -28.83
CA GLU A 26 -1.19 -9.35 -29.80
C GLU A 26 0.00 -8.46 -30.22
N GLN A 27 -0.25 -7.18 -30.51
CA GLN A 27 0.78 -6.28 -31.06
C GLN A 27 1.69 -5.68 -29.98
N PHE A 28 1.16 -5.47 -28.77
CA PHE A 28 1.89 -4.82 -27.68
C PHE A 28 2.20 -5.78 -26.52
N SER A 29 1.90 -7.08 -26.67
CA SER A 29 2.12 -8.10 -25.64
C SER A 29 1.51 -7.74 -24.29
N LEU A 30 0.36 -7.04 -24.32
CA LEU A 30 -0.35 -6.59 -23.13
C LEU A 30 -1.25 -7.70 -22.59
N THR A 31 -1.42 -7.73 -21.28
CA THR A 31 -2.45 -8.58 -20.67
C THR A 31 -3.84 -8.06 -20.99
N GLU A 32 -4.85 -8.93 -20.92
CA GLU A 32 -6.25 -8.54 -21.13
C GLU A 32 -6.68 -7.39 -20.21
N LYS A 33 -6.26 -7.43 -18.93
CA LYS A 33 -6.55 -6.35 -17.96
C LYS A 33 -5.93 -5.02 -18.36
N GLN A 34 -4.69 -5.03 -18.87
CA GLN A 34 -4.01 -3.82 -19.34
C GLN A 34 -4.67 -3.28 -20.61
N ALA A 35 -5.00 -4.15 -21.56
CA ALA A 35 -5.68 -3.75 -22.79
C ALA A 35 -7.06 -3.14 -22.50
N GLN A 36 -7.84 -3.75 -21.59
CA GLN A 36 -9.11 -3.19 -21.14
C GLN A 36 -8.90 -1.82 -20.45
N ALA A 37 -7.93 -1.71 -19.55
CA ALA A 37 -7.63 -0.45 -18.87
C ALA A 37 -7.27 0.67 -19.85
N ILE A 38 -6.58 0.36 -20.97
CA ILE A 38 -6.27 1.32 -22.03
C ILE A 38 -7.53 1.76 -22.77
N LEU A 39 -8.44 0.84 -23.09
CA LEU A 39 -9.71 1.17 -23.74
C LEU A 39 -10.60 2.05 -22.84
N ASP A 40 -10.50 1.89 -21.52
CA ASP A 40 -11.25 2.68 -20.54
C ASP A 40 -10.61 4.05 -20.24
N MET A 41 -9.45 4.37 -20.84
CA MET A 41 -8.77 5.66 -20.64
C MET A 41 -9.58 6.82 -21.25
N ARG A 42 -9.60 7.94 -20.53
CA ARG A 42 -10.16 9.22 -21.03
C ARG A 42 -9.06 10.05 -21.71
N LEU A 43 -9.40 10.78 -22.77
CA LEU A 43 -8.46 11.64 -23.52
C LEU A 43 -7.67 12.62 -22.64
N GLN A 44 -8.26 13.10 -21.53
CA GLN A 44 -7.59 13.98 -20.56
C GLN A 44 -6.32 13.37 -19.93
N ARG A 45 -6.23 12.03 -19.85
CA ARG A 45 -5.08 11.30 -19.32
C ARG A 45 -3.86 11.35 -20.25
N LEU A 46 -4.02 11.85 -21.48
CA LEU A 46 -2.94 12.01 -22.46
C LEU A 46 -2.17 13.33 -22.32
N THR A 47 -2.56 14.18 -21.37
CA THR A 47 -1.83 15.42 -21.09
C THR A 47 -0.47 15.13 -20.46
N GLY A 48 0.52 15.99 -20.69
CA GLY A 48 1.88 15.81 -20.16
C GLY A 48 1.91 15.70 -18.62
N LEU A 49 1.12 16.54 -17.93
CA LEU A 49 1.02 16.53 -16.47
C LEU A 49 0.50 15.19 -15.92
N GLU A 50 -0.51 14.59 -16.57
CA GLU A 50 -1.05 13.29 -16.14
C GLU A 50 -0.05 12.16 -16.40
N ARG A 51 0.77 12.26 -17.46
CA ARG A 51 1.86 11.33 -17.70
C ARG A 51 2.93 11.39 -16.62
N GLU A 52 3.35 12.60 -16.23
CA GLU A 52 4.33 12.80 -15.16
C GLU A 52 3.84 12.22 -13.83
N LYS A 53 2.57 12.48 -13.47
CA LYS A 53 1.96 11.89 -12.26
C LYS A 53 1.97 10.36 -12.26
N ILE A 54 1.64 9.73 -13.40
CA ILE A 54 1.65 8.28 -13.52
C ILE A 54 3.08 7.72 -13.33
N GLU A 55 4.08 8.41 -13.89
CA GLU A 55 5.47 8.01 -13.69
C GLU A 55 5.90 8.19 -12.22
N GLU A 56 5.55 9.29 -11.58
CA GLU A 56 5.81 9.51 -10.15
C GLU A 56 5.15 8.45 -9.27
N GLU A 57 3.88 8.12 -9.56
CA GLU A 57 3.13 7.05 -8.88
C GLU A 57 3.78 5.68 -9.10
N TYR A 58 4.24 5.40 -10.32
CA TYR A 58 4.96 4.16 -10.62
C TYR A 58 6.25 4.05 -9.80
N GLN A 59 7.05 5.12 -9.74
CA GLN A 59 8.28 5.15 -8.95
C GLN A 59 8.02 5.02 -7.44
N SER A 60 6.96 5.65 -6.93
CA SER A 60 6.58 5.52 -5.53
C SER A 60 6.11 4.11 -5.19
N LEU A 61 5.34 3.47 -6.07
CA LEU A 61 4.91 2.08 -5.92
C LEU A 61 6.10 1.11 -5.93
N ILE A 62 7.10 1.31 -6.80
CA ILE A 62 8.32 0.48 -6.79
C ILE A 62 9.04 0.59 -5.45
N LYS A 63 9.20 1.82 -4.94
CA LYS A 63 9.85 2.06 -3.63
C LYS A 63 9.08 1.37 -2.52
N LEU A 64 7.75 1.53 -2.49
CA LEU A 64 6.89 0.89 -1.51
C LEU A 64 6.98 -0.64 -1.60
N ILE A 65 6.98 -1.22 -2.80
CA ILE A 65 7.15 -2.67 -3.00
C ILE A 65 8.49 -3.13 -2.44
N ALA A 66 9.57 -2.39 -2.67
CA ALA A 66 10.89 -2.74 -2.17
C ALA A 66 10.93 -2.69 -0.62
N GLU A 67 10.40 -1.63 -0.03
CA GLU A 67 10.29 -1.46 1.42
C GLU A 67 9.47 -2.60 2.06
N LEU A 68 8.27 -2.87 1.53
CA LEU A 68 7.41 -3.93 2.04
C LEU A 68 8.06 -5.31 1.92
N LYS A 69 8.77 -5.58 0.81
CA LYS A 69 9.52 -6.84 0.66
C LYS A 69 10.66 -6.95 1.65
N GLU A 70 11.35 -5.85 1.94
CA GLU A 70 12.43 -5.81 2.92
C GLU A 70 11.91 -6.07 4.33
N ILE A 71 10.77 -5.47 4.70
CA ILE A 71 10.08 -5.74 5.97
C ILE A 71 9.71 -7.22 6.06
N LEU A 72 9.07 -7.78 5.02
CA LEU A 72 8.67 -9.19 5.03
C LEU A 72 9.85 -10.17 5.04
N ALA A 73 11.03 -9.76 4.57
CA ALA A 73 12.22 -10.60 4.55
C ALA A 73 13.01 -10.58 5.87
N ASN A 74 12.78 -9.59 6.75
CA ASN A 74 13.53 -9.42 8.00
C ASN A 74 12.58 -9.36 9.22
N GLU A 75 12.56 -10.44 10.00
CA GLU A 75 11.75 -10.54 11.21
C GLU A 75 12.11 -9.50 12.28
N GLU A 76 13.39 -9.10 12.39
CA GLU A 76 13.81 -8.07 13.34
C GLU A 76 13.17 -6.71 13.01
N LYS A 77 13.08 -6.35 11.72
CA LYS A 77 12.40 -5.13 11.27
C LYS A 77 10.91 -5.16 11.60
N VAL A 78 10.27 -6.32 11.44
CA VAL A 78 8.86 -6.48 11.83
C VAL A 78 8.68 -6.24 13.34
N LEU A 79 9.55 -6.82 14.16
CA LEU A 79 9.50 -6.63 15.61
C LEU A 79 9.81 -5.20 16.04
N GLU A 80 10.70 -4.52 15.33
CA GLU A 80 11.01 -3.10 15.52
C GLU A 80 9.77 -2.24 15.24
N ILE A 81 9.13 -2.42 14.09
CA ILE A 81 7.89 -1.72 13.73
C ILE A 81 6.79 -1.95 14.78
N ILE A 82 6.58 -3.20 15.20
CA ILE A 82 5.60 -3.53 16.25
C ILE A 82 5.93 -2.79 17.55
N ARG A 83 7.21 -2.74 17.95
CA ARG A 83 7.63 -2.04 19.16
C ARG A 83 7.38 -0.53 19.07
N GLU A 84 7.69 0.07 17.93
CA GLU A 84 7.46 1.49 17.67
C GLU A 84 5.96 1.82 17.76
N GLU A 85 5.12 1.07 17.05
CA GLU A 85 3.66 1.25 17.06
C GLU A 85 3.06 1.08 18.47
N LEU A 86 3.48 0.06 19.22
CA LEU A 86 3.03 -0.16 20.61
C LEU A 86 3.49 0.98 21.53
N THR A 87 4.68 1.52 21.30
CA THR A 87 5.20 2.64 22.07
C THR A 87 4.43 3.91 21.77
N GLU A 88 4.13 4.20 20.49
CA GLU A 88 3.30 5.33 20.09
C GLU A 88 1.90 5.24 20.73
N ILE A 89 1.27 4.07 20.71
CA ILE A 89 -0.02 3.84 21.37
C ILE A 89 0.09 4.11 22.87
N LYS A 90 1.12 3.56 23.52
CA LYS A 90 1.37 3.80 24.95
C LYS A 90 1.54 5.29 25.25
N GLU A 91 2.30 6.03 24.45
CA GLU A 91 2.51 7.47 24.65
C GLU A 91 1.23 8.28 24.45
N ARG A 92 0.38 7.88 23.50
CA ARG A 92 -0.88 8.58 23.20
C ARG A 92 -1.99 8.32 24.20
N PHE A 93 -1.98 7.16 24.85
CA PHE A 93 -3.10 6.67 25.66
C PHE A 93 -2.72 6.21 27.07
N ASN A 94 -1.50 6.51 27.56
CA ASN A 94 -1.16 6.18 28.94
C ASN A 94 -2.00 6.99 29.94
N ASP A 95 -2.23 6.38 31.10
CA ASP A 95 -2.77 7.03 32.26
C ASP A 95 -2.00 6.63 33.52
N GLU A 96 -2.15 7.43 34.57
CA GLU A 96 -1.58 7.08 35.86
C GLU A 96 -2.33 5.89 36.46
N ARG A 97 -1.57 5.00 37.13
CA ARG A 97 -2.15 3.85 37.80
C ARG A 97 -3.11 4.32 38.90
N ARG A 98 -4.38 3.96 38.76
CA ARG A 98 -5.44 4.32 39.72
C ARG A 98 -5.41 3.50 41.02
N THR A 99 -4.73 2.37 41.02
CA THR A 99 -4.64 1.43 42.15
C THR A 99 -3.25 1.39 42.73
N GLU A 100 -3.14 1.37 44.05
CA GLU A 100 -1.86 1.21 44.75
C GLU A 100 -1.50 -0.28 44.87
N ILE A 101 -0.20 -0.59 44.86
CA ILE A 101 0.30 -1.94 45.15
C ILE A 101 0.77 -1.93 46.61
N VAL A 102 0.01 -2.57 47.50
CA VAL A 102 0.40 -2.75 48.90
C VAL A 102 1.15 -4.07 49.02
N THR A 103 2.42 -4.03 49.40
CA THR A 103 3.27 -5.22 49.60
C THR A 103 2.99 -5.95 50.91
N ALA A 104 2.30 -5.30 51.85
CA ALA A 104 1.82 -5.90 53.09
C ALA A 104 0.39 -6.40 52.88
N GLY A 105 0.25 -7.69 52.55
CA GLY A 105 -1.04 -8.36 52.63
C GLY A 105 -1.46 -8.57 54.08
N LEU A 106 -2.69 -9.05 54.30
CA LEU A 106 -3.28 -9.46 55.58
C LEU A 106 -2.43 -10.41 56.47
N GLU A 107 -1.23 -10.80 56.05
CA GLU A 107 -0.25 -11.56 56.84
C GLU A 107 0.48 -10.71 57.89
N THR A 108 0.21 -9.40 57.96
CA THR A 108 0.81 -8.49 58.96
C THR A 108 -0.13 -8.14 60.12
N ILE A 109 -1.29 -8.82 60.23
CA ILE A 109 -2.11 -8.73 61.44
C ILE A 109 -1.52 -9.77 62.39
N GLU A 110 -0.77 -9.32 63.38
CA GLU A 110 -0.31 -10.17 64.46
C GLU A 110 -1.53 -10.52 65.34
N ASP A 111 -1.58 -11.75 65.88
CA ASP A 111 -2.71 -12.24 66.71
C ASP A 111 -3.01 -11.33 67.94
N GLU A 112 -2.13 -10.36 68.23
CA GLU A 112 -2.23 -9.36 69.30
C GLU A 112 -3.19 -8.20 68.98
N ASP A 113 -3.56 -8.01 67.71
CA ASP A 113 -4.45 -6.94 67.22
C ASP A 113 -5.95 -7.35 67.19
N LEU A 114 -6.29 -8.56 67.66
CA LEU A 114 -7.65 -9.16 67.72
C LEU A 114 -8.31 -9.07 69.11
#